data_AF-Q00GN1-F1
#
_entry.id   AF-Q00GN1-F1
#
_cell.length_a   1.000
_cell.length_b   1.000
_cell.length_c   1.000
_cell.angle_alpha   90.00
_cell.angle_beta   90.00
_cell.angle_gamma   90.00
#
_symmetry.space_group_name_H-M   'P 1'
#
loop_
_entity.id
_entity.type
_entity.pdbx_description
1 polymer ?
#
loop_
_entity_poly.entity_id
_entity_poly.type
_entity_poly.pdbx_seq_one_letter_code
_entity_poly.pdbx_strand_id
1 'polypeptide(L)'
;MNAVVLVLASLALTALGRRTQFNPSAARPAHAPAAFVSGLGPQVPAKLTHHHNAPRNSQALMQAVDMEVVVKMRKQTGAGLSACKKALKEAEGDFDKAVEIMRQQGILKAGKRAGKATTEGMIYSYIHQGSKLGLMLEINCETDFVARTAKFKEMCEKIGFEIILKPDIEYVSQDQIPPEAIEKKKKK
;
A
#
# COMPACT_ATOMS: atom_id res chain seq x y z
N MET A 1 2.90 27.89 24.82
CA MET A 1 3.43 28.53 23.60
C MET A 1 3.83 27.42 22.64
N ASN A 2 3.24 27.45 21.45
CA ASN A 2 3.60 26.81 20.18
C ASN A 2 3.96 25.31 20.18
N ALA A 3 2.94 24.46 20.07
CA ALA A 3 3.11 23.11 19.52
C ALA A 3 2.82 23.16 18.02
N VAL A 4 3.81 23.51 17.21
CA VAL A 4 3.82 23.17 15.78
C VAL A 4 4.38 21.76 15.72
N VAL A 5 3.50 20.75 15.69
CA VAL A 5 3.91 19.36 15.51
C VAL A 5 4.19 19.17 14.02
N LEU A 6 5.45 19.44 13.65
CA LEU A 6 5.98 19.22 12.32
C LEU A 6 6.63 17.83 12.29
N VAL A 7 5.87 16.78 11.95
CA VAL A 7 6.45 15.46 11.73
C VAL A 7 6.80 15.33 10.24
N LEU A 8 7.99 15.83 9.90
CA LEU A 8 8.64 15.52 8.62
C LEU A 8 9.27 14.13 8.73
N ALA A 9 8.54 13.10 8.31
CA ALA A 9 9.02 11.74 8.23
C ALA A 9 9.64 11.44 6.85
N SER A 10 10.67 12.19 6.43
CA SER A 10 11.43 11.83 5.23
C SER A 10 12.44 10.74 5.58
N LEU A 11 12.04 9.47 5.51
CA LEU A 11 12.99 8.34 5.47
C LEU A 11 13.48 8.14 4.03
N ALA A 12 14.26 9.10 3.53
CA ALA A 12 15.05 8.94 2.31
C ALA A 12 16.53 8.86 2.69
N LEU A 13 16.96 7.69 3.17
CA LEU A 13 18.38 7.37 3.19
C LEU A 13 18.79 7.01 1.75
N THR A 14 19.07 8.03 0.95
CA THR A 14 19.82 7.87 -0.31
C THR A 14 21.00 8.83 -0.27
N ALA A 15 22.17 8.23 -0.30
CA ALA A 15 23.46 8.89 -0.33
C ALA A 15 23.58 9.92 -1.46
N LEU A 16 24.51 10.85 -1.24
CA LEU A 16 25.10 11.84 -2.16
C LEU A 16 24.28 13.11 -2.41
N GLY A 17 24.88 14.21 -1.94
CA GLY A 17 24.40 15.56 -2.16
C GLY A 17 24.24 15.91 -3.63
N ARG A 18 23.14 16.61 -3.90
CA ARG A 18 23.07 17.65 -4.92
C ARG A 18 21.83 18.50 -4.65
N ARG A 19 22.06 19.80 -4.44
CA ARG A 19 21.02 20.83 -4.59
C ARG A 19 20.42 20.67 -5.99
N THR A 20 19.11 20.53 -6.09
CA THR A 20 18.40 20.84 -7.33
C THR A 20 17.27 21.80 -7.01
N GLN A 21 17.35 22.93 -7.70
CA GLN A 21 16.40 24.03 -7.65
C GLN A 21 15.07 23.58 -8.26
N PHE A 22 13.98 23.94 -7.59
CA PHE A 22 12.62 23.80 -8.07
C PHE A 22 12.39 24.78 -9.24
N ASN A 23 12.02 24.30 -10.43
CA ASN A 23 11.61 25.14 -11.56
C ASN A 23 10.17 24.77 -12.00
N PRO A 24 9.17 25.65 -11.80
CA PRO A 24 7.75 25.34 -12.00
C PRO A 24 7.22 25.69 -13.40
N SER A 25 8.00 25.48 -14.47
CA SER A 25 7.56 25.84 -15.82
C SER A 25 7.84 24.74 -16.86
N ALA A 26 6.90 23.81 -17.00
CA ALA A 26 6.71 23.05 -18.24
C ALA A 26 5.28 22.52 -18.30
N ALA A 27 4.39 23.33 -18.86
CA ALA A 27 3.03 22.97 -19.24
C ALA A 27 3.02 21.96 -20.41
N ARG A 28 1.94 21.15 -20.46
CA ARG A 28 1.60 20.18 -21.51
C ARG A 28 1.44 20.82 -22.90
N PRO A 29 1.47 20.01 -23.97
CA PRO A 29 0.28 19.86 -24.84
C PRO A 29 0.00 18.37 -25.17
N ALA A 30 -1.24 17.85 -25.21
CA ALA A 30 -2.34 18.00 -26.18
C ALA A 30 -2.16 17.20 -27.51
N HIS A 31 -3.24 16.49 -27.89
CA HIS A 31 -3.44 15.41 -28.87
C HIS A 31 -3.15 15.65 -30.36
N ALA A 32 -2.98 14.52 -31.12
CA ALA A 32 -3.71 14.07 -32.35
C ALA A 32 -2.77 13.49 -33.46
N PRO A 33 -3.26 12.81 -34.54
CA PRO A 33 -4.22 11.71 -34.67
C PRO A 33 -3.67 10.49 -35.49
N ALA A 34 -4.55 9.51 -35.74
CA ALA A 34 -4.31 8.23 -36.41
C ALA A 34 -3.82 8.31 -37.88
N ALA A 35 -3.01 7.32 -38.28
CA ALA A 35 -2.70 7.02 -39.67
C ALA A 35 -2.97 5.54 -40.01
N PHE A 36 -3.87 5.39 -40.97
CA PHE A 36 -4.29 4.22 -41.72
C PHE A 36 -3.14 3.64 -42.56
N VAL A 37 -2.93 2.32 -42.52
CA VAL A 37 -2.20 1.60 -43.57
C VAL A 37 -2.97 0.33 -43.94
N SER A 38 -3.35 0.31 -45.21
CA SER A 38 -4.06 -0.74 -45.91
C SER A 38 -3.12 -1.83 -46.45
N GLY A 39 -3.53 -3.10 -46.31
CA GLY A 39 -3.46 -4.10 -47.40
C GLY A 39 -2.23 -5.00 -47.50
N LEU A 40 -2.52 -6.30 -47.77
CA LEU A 40 -1.68 -7.49 -48.09
C LEU A 40 -1.59 -8.47 -46.91
N GLY A 41 -2.14 -9.70 -46.89
CA GLY A 41 -2.88 -10.53 -47.84
C GLY A 41 -3.39 -11.79 -47.07
N PRO A 42 -3.95 -12.82 -47.75
CA PRO A 42 -4.83 -13.82 -47.13
C PRO A 42 -4.16 -15.13 -46.67
N GLN A 43 -4.72 -15.68 -45.58
CA GLN A 43 -4.90 -17.09 -45.16
C GLN A 43 -3.72 -18.10 -45.22
N VAL A 44 -3.33 -18.61 -44.05
CA VAL A 44 -2.60 -19.88 -43.89
C VAL A 44 -3.62 -20.99 -43.57
N PRO A 45 -3.56 -22.17 -44.22
CA PRO A 45 -4.57 -23.21 -44.05
C PRO A 45 -4.36 -24.08 -42.80
N ALA A 46 -5.47 -24.72 -42.42
CA ALA A 46 -5.62 -25.62 -41.29
C ALA A 46 -4.62 -26.77 -41.22
N LYS A 47 -4.13 -27.06 -40.00
CA LYS A 47 -3.74 -28.41 -39.61
C LYS A 47 -4.33 -28.73 -38.24
N LEU A 48 -5.36 -29.56 -38.28
CA LEU A 48 -5.95 -30.30 -37.19
C LEU A 48 -4.88 -31.22 -36.58
N THR A 49 -4.38 -30.91 -35.39
CA THR A 49 -3.70 -31.89 -34.55
C THR A 49 -4.49 -32.02 -33.26
N HIS A 50 -5.09 -33.20 -33.09
CA HIS A 50 -5.66 -33.66 -31.84
C HIS A 50 -4.61 -33.55 -30.73
N HIS A 51 -4.63 -32.44 -29.99
CA HIS A 51 -3.98 -32.42 -28.68
C HIS A 51 -4.79 -33.35 -27.80
N HIS A 52 -4.22 -34.53 -27.56
CA HIS A 52 -4.60 -35.42 -26.49
C HIS A 52 -4.87 -34.58 -25.24
N ASN A 53 -6.14 -34.53 -24.83
CA ASN A 53 -6.52 -34.04 -23.52
C ASN A 53 -5.94 -35.03 -22.51
N ALA A 54 -4.71 -34.77 -22.07
CA ALA A 54 -4.13 -35.47 -20.94
C ALA A 54 -5.13 -35.38 -19.77
N PRO A 55 -5.42 -36.48 -19.07
CA PRO A 55 -6.34 -36.41 -17.95
C PRO A 55 -5.78 -35.39 -16.96
N ARG A 56 -6.54 -34.33 -16.72
CA ARG A 56 -6.33 -33.42 -15.59
C ARG A 56 -6.44 -34.28 -14.35
N ASN A 57 -5.31 -34.83 -13.93
CA ASN A 57 -5.21 -35.73 -12.80
C ASN A 57 -5.83 -35.03 -11.58
N SER A 58 -6.87 -35.68 -11.09
CA SER A 58 -7.79 -35.33 -10.02
C SER A 58 -7.15 -35.44 -8.63
N GLN A 59 -5.86 -35.14 -8.48
CA GLN A 59 -5.17 -35.22 -7.20
C GLN A 59 -4.18 -34.06 -6.99
N ALA A 60 -4.74 -32.90 -6.66
CA ALA A 60 -4.23 -32.17 -5.50
C ALA A 60 -5.45 -31.96 -4.62
N LEU A 61 -5.51 -32.66 -3.48
CA LEU A 61 -6.57 -32.56 -2.48
C LEU A 61 -6.77 -31.11 -2.08
N MET A 62 -7.68 -30.45 -2.79
CA MET A 62 -8.16 -29.12 -2.49
C MET A 62 -9.29 -29.37 -1.53
N GLN A 63 -9.02 -29.23 -0.23
CA GLN A 63 -10.09 -29.10 0.76
C GLN A 63 -11.14 -28.15 0.17
N ALA A 64 -12.39 -28.58 0.17
CA ALA A 64 -13.50 -27.85 -0.40
C ALA A 64 -13.75 -26.60 0.46
N VAL A 65 -12.97 -25.54 0.20
CA VAL A 65 -13.22 -24.24 0.81
C VAL A 65 -14.44 -23.65 0.11
N ASP A 66 -15.49 -23.43 0.88
CA ASP A 66 -16.72 -22.84 0.38
C ASP A 66 -16.45 -21.46 -0.25
N MET A 67 -16.83 -21.32 -1.51
CA MET A 67 -16.64 -20.10 -2.29
C MET A 67 -17.46 -18.94 -1.74
N GLU A 68 -18.60 -19.19 -1.09
CA GLU A 68 -19.41 -18.15 -0.48
C GLU A 68 -18.66 -17.50 0.70
N VAL A 69 -18.03 -18.33 1.54
CA VAL A 69 -17.21 -17.88 2.67
C VAL A 69 -16.00 -17.08 2.19
N VAL A 70 -15.35 -17.52 1.11
CA VAL A 70 -14.23 -16.80 0.48
C VAL A 70 -14.67 -15.42 -0.01
N VAL A 71 -15.84 -15.32 -0.64
CA VAL A 71 -16.39 -14.04 -1.13
C VAL A 71 -16.76 -13.12 0.04
N LYS A 72 -17.37 -13.66 1.09
CA LYS A 72 -17.68 -12.92 2.33
C LYS A 72 -16.41 -12.36 2.96
N MET A 73 -15.36 -13.18 3.10
CA MET A 73 -14.07 -12.76 3.64
C MET A 73 -13.43 -11.64 2.80
N ARG A 74 -13.46 -11.76 1.47
CA ARG A 74 -12.97 -10.70 0.56
C ARG A 74 -13.73 -9.39 0.73
N LYS A 75 -15.05 -9.43 0.89
CA LYS A 75 -15.87 -8.22 1.10
C LYS A 75 -15.50 -7.49 2.39
N GLN A 76 -15.26 -8.22 3.48
CA GLN A 76 -14.89 -7.62 4.76
C GLN A 76 -13.45 -7.11 4.79
N THR A 77 -12.53 -7.85 4.20
CA THR A 77 -11.09 -7.59 4.35
C THR A 77 -10.48 -6.79 3.20
N GLY A 78 -11.11 -6.81 2.03
CA GLY A 78 -10.57 -6.23 0.79
C GLY A 78 -9.35 -6.98 0.23
N ALA A 79 -8.96 -8.11 0.81
CA ALA A 79 -7.80 -8.88 0.36
C ALA A 79 -8.05 -9.61 -0.97
N GLY A 80 -6.97 -9.98 -1.67
CA GLY A 80 -7.04 -10.74 -2.91
C GLY A 80 -7.71 -12.11 -2.71
N LEU A 81 -8.44 -12.58 -3.73
CA LEU A 81 -9.19 -13.85 -3.66
C LEU A 81 -8.30 -15.05 -3.33
N SER A 82 -7.08 -15.07 -3.87
CA SER A 82 -6.09 -16.12 -3.62
C SER A 82 -5.56 -16.10 -2.18
N ALA A 83 -5.44 -14.93 -1.56
CA ALA A 83 -5.02 -14.81 -0.16
C ALA A 83 -6.13 -15.32 0.77
N CYS A 84 -7.39 -14.97 0.51
CA CYS A 84 -8.54 -15.45 1.28
C CYS A 84 -8.66 -16.98 1.21
N LYS A 85 -8.51 -17.57 0.01
CA LYS A 85 -8.54 -19.04 -0.17
C LYS A 85 -7.41 -19.74 0.58
N LYS A 86 -6.19 -19.18 0.56
CA LYS A 86 -5.04 -19.76 1.27
C LYS A 86 -5.21 -19.68 2.78
N ALA A 87 -5.62 -18.53 3.30
CA ALA A 87 -5.88 -18.34 4.73
C ALA A 87 -6.99 -19.28 5.24
N LEU A 88 -8.08 -19.44 4.49
CA LEU A 88 -9.15 -20.37 4.85
C LEU A 88 -8.73 -21.84 4.77
N LYS A 89 -7.82 -22.18 3.86
CA LYS A 89 -7.24 -23.54 3.79
C LYS A 89 -6.34 -23.82 4.99
N GLU A 90 -5.50 -22.86 5.37
CA GLU A 90 -4.62 -22.95 6.55
C GLU A 90 -5.41 -22.96 7.87
N ALA A 91 -6.59 -22.33 7.89
CA ALA A 91 -7.50 -22.30 9.03
C ALA A 91 -8.53 -23.45 9.04
N GLU A 92 -8.48 -24.37 8.08
CA GLU A 92 -9.44 -25.49 7.95
C GLU A 92 -10.93 -25.04 7.92
N GLY A 93 -11.19 -23.85 7.36
CA GLY A 93 -12.54 -23.27 7.26
C GLY A 93 -12.97 -22.41 8.46
N ASP A 94 -12.15 -22.29 9.49
CA ASP A 94 -12.40 -21.39 10.63
C ASP A 94 -12.18 -19.92 10.22
N PHE A 95 -13.23 -19.11 10.30
CA PHE A 95 -13.19 -17.72 9.85
C PHE A 95 -12.26 -16.85 10.71
N ASP A 96 -12.33 -16.97 12.03
CA ASP A 96 -11.59 -16.10 12.94
C ASP A 96 -10.09 -16.43 12.89
N LYS A 97 -9.76 -17.73 12.84
CA LYS A 97 -8.37 -18.16 12.61
C LYS A 97 -7.84 -17.70 11.25
N ALA A 98 -8.66 -17.75 10.19
CA ALA A 98 -8.25 -17.28 8.87
C ALA A 98 -7.96 -15.77 8.85
N VAL A 99 -8.73 -14.97 9.60
CA VAL A 99 -8.48 -13.53 9.74
C VAL A 99 -7.13 -13.27 10.41
N GLU A 100 -6.80 -13.98 11.50
CA GLU A 100 -5.51 -13.80 12.17
C GLU A 100 -4.33 -14.26 11.31
N ILE A 101 -4.45 -15.40 10.63
CA ILE A 101 -3.43 -15.86 9.66
C ILE A 101 -3.20 -14.79 8.59
N MET A 102 -4.28 -14.23 8.04
CA MET A 102 -4.17 -13.20 7.02
C MET A 102 -3.55 -11.91 7.56
N ARG A 103 -3.81 -11.55 8.82
CA ARG A 103 -3.18 -10.41 9.49
C ARG A 103 -1.67 -10.61 9.60
N GLN A 104 -1.23 -11.80 10.04
CA GLN A 104 0.19 -12.16 10.11
C GLN A 104 0.86 -12.16 8.73
N GLN A 105 0.22 -12.75 7.72
CA GLN A 105 0.70 -12.70 6.33
C GLN A 105 0.77 -11.26 5.79
N GLY A 106 -0.15 -10.39 6.20
CA GLY A 106 -0.14 -8.96 5.88
C GLY A 106 1.11 -8.26 6.40
N ILE A 107 1.48 -8.50 7.66
CA ILE A 107 2.69 -7.96 8.28
C ILE A 107 3.94 -8.41 7.51
N LEU A 108 4.04 -9.70 7.18
CA LEU A 108 5.18 -10.24 6.41
C LEU A 108 5.28 -9.60 5.02
N LYS A 109 4.16 -9.39 4.34
CA LYS A 109 4.12 -8.72 3.03
C LYS A 109 4.51 -7.25 3.14
N ALA A 110 4.05 -6.56 4.17
CA ALA A 110 4.45 -5.18 4.44
C ALA A 110 5.96 -5.08 4.69
N GLY A 111 6.52 -5.96 5.53
CA GLY A 111 7.97 -6.01 5.78
C GLY A 111 8.79 -6.22 4.52
N LYS A 112 8.35 -7.11 3.61
CA LYS A 112 9.01 -7.30 2.29
C LYS A 112 8.95 -6.08 1.37
N ARG A 113 7.97 -5.19 1.56
CA ARG A 113 7.82 -3.96 0.77
C ARG A 113 8.49 -2.75 1.40
N ALA A 114 8.84 -2.80 2.70
CA ALA A 114 9.45 -1.69 3.42
C ALA A 114 10.78 -1.21 2.81
N GLY A 115 11.53 -2.08 2.15
CA GLY A 115 12.78 -1.71 1.46
C GLY A 115 12.60 -1.12 0.06
N LYS A 116 11.37 -0.96 -0.44
CA LYS A 116 11.13 -0.39 -1.77
C LYS A 116 11.08 1.13 -1.70
N ALA A 117 11.64 1.79 -2.71
CA ALA A 117 11.53 3.23 -2.85
C ALA A 117 10.06 3.65 -3.02
N THR A 118 9.64 4.67 -2.28
CA THR A 118 8.32 5.29 -2.38
C THR A 118 8.52 6.79 -2.61
N THR A 119 8.30 7.25 -3.83
CA THR A 119 8.53 8.66 -4.24
C THR A 119 7.23 9.44 -4.40
N GLU A 120 6.09 8.75 -4.46
CA GLU A 120 4.76 9.36 -4.55
C GLU A 120 4.12 9.40 -3.17
N GLY A 121 3.01 10.13 -3.00
CA GLY A 121 2.35 10.20 -1.70
C GLY A 121 1.32 11.31 -1.57
N MET A 122 0.97 11.63 -0.33
CA MET A 122 0.10 12.75 0.02
C MET A 122 0.67 13.50 1.22
N ILE A 123 0.64 14.83 1.13
CA ILE A 123 0.78 15.71 2.29
C ILE A 123 -0.62 15.96 2.86
N TYR A 124 -0.86 15.47 4.07
CA TYR A 124 -2.06 15.76 4.84
C TYR A 124 -1.78 16.91 5.80
N SER A 125 -2.66 17.91 5.82
CA SER A 125 -2.60 19.00 6.78
C SER A 125 -3.95 19.18 7.48
N TYR A 126 -3.88 19.50 8.76
CA TYR A 126 -5.04 19.75 9.59
C TYR A 126 -4.76 20.89 10.55
N ILE A 127 -5.70 21.82 10.69
CA ILE A 127 -5.65 22.90 11.67
C ILE A 127 -6.87 22.75 12.57
N HIS A 128 -6.62 22.63 13.88
CA HIS A 128 -7.68 22.52 14.85
C HIS A 128 -8.41 23.86 15.02
N GLN A 129 -9.67 23.80 15.47
CA GLN A 129 -10.48 24.99 15.70
C GLN A 129 -9.80 25.94 16.71
N GLY A 130 -9.81 27.23 16.40
CA GLY A 130 -9.10 28.25 17.18
C GLY A 130 -7.61 28.40 16.87
N SER A 131 -7.10 27.71 15.83
CA SER A 131 -5.76 27.91 15.27
C SER A 131 -4.58 27.71 16.24
N LYS A 132 -4.79 26.96 17.33
CA LYS A 132 -3.77 26.70 18.35
C LYS A 132 -2.92 25.46 18.08
N LEU A 133 -3.42 24.54 17.27
CA LEU A 133 -2.79 23.27 16.93
C LEU A 133 -2.90 23.05 15.42
N GLY A 134 -1.76 22.71 14.80
CA GLY A 134 -1.67 22.32 13.40
C GLY A 134 -0.85 21.05 13.26
N LEU A 135 -1.24 20.22 12.30
CA LEU A 135 -0.53 19.02 11.89
C LEU A 135 -0.22 19.11 10.41
N MET A 136 0.99 18.69 10.04
CA MET A 136 1.36 18.38 8.68
C MET A 136 2.04 17.01 8.67
N LEU A 137 1.59 16.13 7.79
CA LEU A 137 1.96 14.73 7.72
C LEU A 137 2.24 14.35 6.26
N GLU A 138 3.43 13.84 5.99
CA GLU A 138 3.78 13.23 4.71
C GLU A 138 3.58 11.72 4.80
N ILE A 139 2.79 11.14 3.89
CA ILE A 139 2.66 9.68 3.75
C ILE A 139 2.96 9.30 2.31
N ASN A 140 4.02 8.54 2.11
CA ASN A 140 4.47 8.09 0.80
C ASN A 140 3.84 6.74 0.40
N CYS A 141 3.76 6.51 -0.90
CA CYS A 141 3.33 5.27 -1.54
C CYS A 141 4.10 5.03 -2.85
N GLU A 142 3.97 3.85 -3.43
CA GLU A 142 4.70 3.48 -4.66
C GLU A 142 4.18 4.23 -5.90
N THR A 143 2.88 4.51 -6.00
CA THR A 143 2.26 5.10 -7.19
C THR A 143 1.22 6.17 -6.86
N ASP A 144 1.08 7.17 -7.72
CA ASP A 144 0.13 8.28 -7.57
C ASP A 144 -1.34 7.81 -7.57
N PHE A 145 -1.64 6.72 -8.27
CA PHE A 145 -2.97 6.11 -8.27
C PHE A 145 -3.43 5.72 -6.87
N VAL A 146 -2.53 5.24 -6.01
CA VAL A 146 -2.87 4.86 -4.63
C VAL A 146 -3.14 6.11 -3.79
N ALA A 147 -2.28 7.13 -3.91
CA ALA A 147 -2.39 8.39 -3.15
C ALA A 147 -3.75 9.09 -3.36
N ARG A 148 -4.35 8.96 -4.56
CA ARG A 148 -5.63 9.59 -4.91
C ARG A 148 -6.88 8.80 -4.48
N THR A 149 -6.72 7.60 -3.91
CA THR A 149 -7.87 6.80 -3.47
C THR A 149 -8.49 7.36 -2.19
N ALA A 150 -9.82 7.29 -2.08
CA ALA A 150 -10.54 7.70 -0.86
C ALA A 150 -10.03 6.96 0.39
N LYS A 151 -9.75 5.65 0.25
CA LYS A 151 -9.20 4.83 1.34
C LYS A 151 -7.83 5.31 1.84
N PHE A 152 -6.96 5.77 0.94
CA PHE A 152 -5.65 6.31 1.33
C PHE A 152 -5.81 7.64 2.07
N LYS A 153 -6.70 8.51 1.59
CA LYS A 153 -7.02 9.77 2.25
C LYS A 153 -7.61 9.56 3.66
N GLU A 154 -8.59 8.66 3.79
CA GLU A 154 -9.18 8.28 5.08
C GLU A 154 -8.14 7.72 6.06
N MET A 155 -7.17 6.93 5.55
CA MET A 155 -6.06 6.42 6.36
C MET A 155 -5.18 7.57 6.88
N CYS A 156 -4.83 8.54 6.02
CA CYS A 156 -4.03 9.69 6.41
C CYS A 156 -4.74 10.55 7.48
N GLU A 157 -6.04 10.77 7.33
CA GLU A 157 -6.87 11.48 8.31
C GLU A 157 -6.88 10.76 9.66
N LYS A 158 -7.09 9.43 9.67
CA LYS A 158 -7.07 8.63 10.91
C LYS A 158 -5.71 8.68 11.61
N ILE A 159 -4.62 8.55 10.87
CA ILE A 159 -3.27 8.66 11.42
C ILE A 159 -3.05 10.06 11.99
N GLY A 160 -3.48 11.10 11.28
CA GLY A 160 -3.33 12.47 11.74
C GLY A 160 -4.10 12.75 13.03
N PHE A 161 -5.33 12.25 13.16
CA PHE A 161 -6.09 12.37 14.41
C PHE A 161 -5.45 11.60 15.56
N GLU A 162 -4.92 10.41 15.31
CA GLU A 162 -4.20 9.64 16.34
C GLU A 162 -2.97 10.40 16.87
N ILE A 163 -2.21 11.07 15.99
CA ILE A 163 -1.07 11.91 16.38
C ILE A 163 -1.53 13.09 17.24
N ILE A 164 -2.63 13.75 16.86
CA ILE A 164 -3.19 14.88 17.61
C ILE A 164 -3.66 14.44 19.01
N LEU A 165 -4.27 13.26 19.13
CA LEU A 165 -4.74 12.69 20.39
C LEU A 165 -3.60 12.28 21.32
N LYS A 166 -2.41 12.02 20.77
CA LYS A 166 -1.21 11.58 21.50
C LYS A 166 -0.08 12.60 21.37
N PRO A 167 -0.11 13.70 22.15
CA PRO A 167 0.89 14.76 22.06
C PRO A 167 2.31 14.33 22.47
N ASP A 168 2.46 13.16 23.10
CA ASP A 168 3.76 12.62 23.54
C ASP A 168 4.57 11.95 22.41
N ILE A 169 4.05 11.92 21.18
CA ILE A 169 4.75 11.35 20.02
C ILE A 169 5.76 12.36 19.49
N GLU A 170 7.04 12.09 19.76
CA GLU A 170 8.17 12.90 19.29
C GLU A 170 8.90 12.30 18.09
N TYR A 171 8.86 10.97 17.94
CA TYR A 171 9.63 10.23 16.93
C TYR A 171 8.71 9.30 16.12
N VAL A 172 9.02 9.13 14.83
CA VAL A 172 8.22 8.30 13.91
C VAL A 172 8.59 6.83 14.05
N SER A 173 9.87 6.54 14.27
CA SER A 173 10.41 5.19 14.37
C SER A 173 11.43 5.08 15.51
N GLN A 174 11.64 3.85 15.98
CA GLN A 174 12.47 3.60 17.17
C GLN A 174 13.96 3.93 16.93
N ASP A 175 14.42 3.80 15.69
CA ASP A 175 15.78 4.12 15.24
C ASP A 175 16.07 5.64 15.24
N GLN A 176 15.03 6.48 15.21
CA GLN A 176 15.18 7.94 15.31
C GLN A 176 15.31 8.41 16.76
N ILE A 177 15.07 7.53 17.75
CA ILE A 177 15.12 7.90 19.16
C ILE A 177 16.60 7.98 19.58
N PRO A 178 17.10 9.16 19.96
CA PRO A 178 18.48 9.29 20.38
C PRO A 178 18.70 8.59 21.74
N PRO A 179 19.89 7.98 21.97
CA PRO A 179 20.17 7.23 23.18
C PRO A 179 19.93 8.04 24.47
N GLU A 180 20.25 9.35 24.45
CA GLU A 180 20.02 10.24 25.59
C GLU A 180 18.54 10.40 25.99
N ALA A 181 17.60 10.28 25.04
CA ALA A 181 16.17 10.35 25.33
C ALA A 181 15.67 9.08 26.04
N ILE A 182 16.25 7.92 25.71
CA ILE A 182 15.93 6.63 26.34
C ILE A 182 16.37 6.63 27.81
N GLU A 183 17.56 7.15 28.09
CA GLU A 183 18.08 7.21 29.46
C GLU A 183 17.29 8.18 30.36
N LYS A 184 16.87 9.33 29.81
CA LYS A 184 16.02 10.29 30.54
C LYS A 184 14.66 9.70 30.91
N LYS A 185 14.06 8.86 30.05
CA LYS A 185 12.79 8.18 30.36
C LYS A 185 12.95 7.02 31.34
N LYS A 186 14.11 6.35 31.42
CA LYS A 186 14.36 5.27 32.40
C LYS A 186 14.59 5.77 33.84
N LYS A 187 15.00 7.02 34.02
CA LYS A 187 15.25 7.64 35.33
C LYS A 187 14.01 8.30 35.93
N LYS A 188 12.89 8.31 35.21
CA LYS A 188 11.63 8.96 35.58
C LYS A 188 10.58 7.90 35.88
#